data_AF-A0A8S1BDE6-F1
#
_entry.id   AF-A0A8S1BDE6-F1
#
_cell.length_a   1.000
_cell.length_b   1.000
_cell.length_c   1.000
_cell.angle_alpha   90.00
_cell.angle_beta   90.00
_cell.angle_gamma   90.00
#
_symmetry.space_group_name_H-M   'P 1'
#
loop_
_entity.id
_entity.type
_entity.pdbx_description
1 polymer ?
#
loop_
_entity_poly.entity_id
_entity_poly.type
_entity_poly.pdbx_seq_one_letter_code
_entity_poly.pdbx_strand_id
1 'polypeptide(L)'
;MTLLTVVTMFIRYFVSTVLQFQIYRAVCERTGQFIRGDPSRPLHKCDIYRNPEAGRILKRIMERGSSAPWTQILQETIGEGSLNGEALRDYFRPLEDWLRSENLRTGEYLGWSYDGDYCKFSIETAGLQVYGGFYNAASRHFDITSFFTILLVSVLTTILAMRWR
;
A
#
# COMPACT_ATOMS: atom_id res chain seq x y z
N MET A 1 18.07 7.29 25.22
CA MET A 1 17.55 5.90 25.23
C MET A 1 16.02 5.80 25.37
N THR A 2 15.31 6.84 25.85
CA THR A 2 13.86 6.78 26.16
C THR A 2 12.92 7.36 25.08
N LEU A 3 13.43 8.07 24.06
CA LEU A 3 12.59 8.61 22.99
C LEU A 3 12.31 7.61 21.85
N LEU A 4 13.17 6.60 21.67
CA LEU A 4 13.00 5.61 20.60
C LEU A 4 11.87 4.61 20.91
N THR A 5 11.54 4.36 22.17
CA THR A 5 10.53 3.36 22.56
C THR A 5 9.10 3.81 22.27
N VAL A 6 8.81 5.10 22.19
CA VAL A 6 7.44 5.59 21.93
C VAL A 6 7.04 5.44 20.45
N VAL A 7 7.98 5.64 19.52
CA VAL A 7 7.73 5.45 18.07
C VAL A 7 7.71 3.96 17.69
N THR A 8 8.29 3.08 18.52
CA THR A 8 8.29 1.62 18.30
C THR A 8 6.92 0.95 18.48
N MET A 9 5.88 1.70 18.89
CA MET A 9 4.61 1.07 19.27
C MET A 9 3.72 0.64 18.12
N PHE A 10 3.67 1.38 17.00
CA PHE A 10 2.74 1.07 15.91
C PHE A 10 3.39 0.31 14.75
N ILE A 11 4.62 0.65 14.39
CA ILE A 11 5.35 -0.02 13.31
C ILE A 11 5.51 -1.51 13.58
N ARG A 12 5.70 -1.90 14.84
CA ARG A 12 5.76 -3.32 15.24
C ARG A 12 4.51 -4.09 14.83
N TYR A 13 3.32 -3.48 14.91
CA TYR A 13 2.08 -4.16 14.53
C TYR A 13 1.98 -4.29 13.01
N PHE A 14 2.32 -3.23 12.28
CA PHE A 14 2.37 -3.29 10.82
C PHE A 14 3.31 -4.39 10.32
N VAL A 15 4.56 -4.40 10.83
CA VAL A 15 5.56 -5.41 10.47
C VAL A 15 5.13 -6.80 10.92
N SER A 16 4.61 -6.94 12.14
CA SER A 16 4.11 -8.21 12.66
C SER A 16 3.00 -8.78 11.79
N THR A 17 2.04 -7.97 11.36
CA THR A 17 0.95 -8.41 10.48
C THR A 17 1.50 -8.97 9.17
N VAL A 18 2.41 -8.26 8.50
CA VAL A 18 2.97 -8.74 7.23
C VAL A 18 3.79 -10.02 7.44
N LEU A 19 4.65 -10.06 8.46
CA LEU A 19 5.45 -11.24 8.79
C LEU A 19 4.62 -12.44 9.20
N GLN A 20 3.51 -12.24 9.91
CA GLN A 20 2.60 -13.31 10.31
C GLN A 20 2.07 -14.06 9.09
N PHE A 21 1.58 -13.35 8.07
CA PHE A 21 1.11 -13.98 6.83
C PHE A 21 2.26 -14.62 6.05
N GLN A 22 3.43 -13.98 5.99
CA GLN A 22 4.61 -14.52 5.30
C GLN A 22 5.09 -15.85 5.91
N ILE A 23 5.24 -15.91 7.23
CA ILE A 23 5.62 -17.13 7.95
C ILE A 23 4.53 -18.19 7.83
N TYR A 24 3.27 -17.81 8.00
CA TYR A 24 2.14 -18.73 7.87
C TYR A 24 2.06 -19.35 6.47
N ARG A 25 2.20 -18.55 5.41
CA ARG A 25 2.27 -19.04 4.02
C ARG A 25 3.40 -20.06 3.86
N ALA A 26 4.62 -19.72 4.25
CA ALA A 26 5.76 -20.62 4.12
C ALA A 26 5.55 -21.94 4.88
N VAL A 27 4.99 -21.90 6.09
CA VAL A 27 4.65 -23.11 6.85
C VAL A 27 3.59 -23.93 6.11
N CYS A 28 2.54 -23.31 5.59
CA CYS A 28 1.47 -23.99 4.85
C CYS A 28 1.94 -24.60 3.53
N GLU A 29 2.90 -23.97 2.83
CA GLU A 29 3.54 -24.54 1.63
C GLU A 29 4.38 -25.77 2.01
N ARG A 30 5.23 -25.65 3.03
CA ARG A 30 6.13 -26.74 3.49
C ARG A 30 5.39 -27.95 4.05
N THR A 31 4.25 -27.72 4.70
CA THR A 31 3.38 -28.79 5.25
C THR A 31 2.48 -29.42 4.19
N GLY A 32 2.50 -28.91 2.95
CA GLY A 32 1.63 -29.41 1.91
C GLY A 32 0.16 -29.17 2.22
N GLN A 33 -0.19 -28.01 2.77
CA GLN A 33 -1.60 -27.61 2.96
C GLN A 33 -2.02 -26.44 2.08
N PHE A 34 -1.08 -25.61 1.64
CA PHE A 34 -1.33 -24.57 0.65
C PHE A 34 -0.59 -24.91 -0.66
N ILE A 35 -1.26 -24.70 -1.80
CA ILE A 35 -0.62 -24.63 -3.12
C ILE A 35 -1.15 -23.37 -3.82
N ARG A 36 -0.24 -22.52 -4.32
CA ARG A 36 -0.64 -21.32 -5.02
C ARG A 36 -1.40 -21.68 -6.30
N GLY A 37 -2.61 -21.15 -6.43
CA GLY A 37 -3.49 -21.38 -7.59
C GLY A 37 -4.37 -22.62 -7.50
N ASP A 38 -4.26 -23.44 -6.44
CA ASP A 38 -5.13 -24.60 -6.23
C ASP A 38 -6.35 -24.24 -5.36
N PRO A 39 -7.58 -24.30 -5.89
CA PRO A 39 -8.80 -24.01 -5.13
C PRO A 39 -9.09 -25.02 -4.01
N SER A 40 -8.56 -26.24 -4.10
CA SER A 40 -8.75 -27.27 -3.08
C SER A 40 -7.89 -27.03 -1.84
N ARG A 41 -6.80 -26.28 -2.01
CA ARG A 41 -5.78 -26.01 -0.99
C ARG A 41 -5.43 -24.52 -0.88
N PRO A 42 -6.41 -23.65 -0.57
CA PRO A 42 -6.17 -22.22 -0.45
C PRO A 42 -5.54 -21.87 0.91
N LEU A 43 -4.81 -20.75 0.96
CA LEU A 43 -4.05 -20.37 2.15
C LEU A 43 -4.94 -20.14 3.39
N HIS A 44 -6.13 -19.54 3.21
CA HIS A 44 -7.07 -19.27 4.31
C HIS A 44 -7.71 -20.53 4.93
N LYS A 45 -7.51 -21.72 4.36
CA LYS A 45 -7.98 -23.00 4.92
C LYS A 45 -6.85 -23.83 5.54
N CYS A 46 -5.62 -23.35 5.54
CA CYS A 46 -4.49 -24.09 6.10
C CYS A 46 -4.65 -24.27 7.62
N ASP A 47 -4.44 -25.49 8.10
CA ASP A 47 -4.45 -25.87 9.50
C ASP A 47 -3.12 -26.53 9.90
N ILE A 48 -2.29 -25.79 10.64
CA ILE A 48 -0.99 -26.28 11.10
C ILE A 48 -1.07 -27.12 12.39
N TYR A 49 -2.28 -27.42 12.88
CA TYR A 49 -2.49 -28.19 14.11
C TYR A 49 -1.84 -29.58 14.06
N ARG A 50 -1.15 -29.96 15.14
CA ARG A 50 -0.42 -31.23 15.29
C ARG A 50 0.56 -31.54 14.15
N ASN A 51 1.06 -30.51 13.45
CA ASN A 51 2.03 -30.70 12.39
C ASN A 51 3.47 -30.53 12.91
N PRO A 52 4.29 -31.61 12.93
CA PRO A 52 5.66 -31.54 13.44
C PRO A 52 6.62 -30.77 12.52
N GLU A 53 6.33 -30.68 11.22
CA GLU A 53 7.11 -29.86 10.28
C GLU A 53 6.92 -28.37 10.59
N ALA A 54 5.66 -27.95 10.81
CA ALA A 54 5.35 -26.58 11.23
C ALA A 54 6.11 -26.19 12.50
N GLY A 55 6.09 -27.07 13.52
CA GLY A 55 6.85 -26.88 14.75
C GLY A 55 8.36 -26.75 14.54
N ARG A 56 8.95 -27.53 13.62
CA ARG A 56 10.38 -27.46 13.29
C ARG A 56 10.75 -26.13 12.63
N ILE A 57 9.92 -25.63 11.72
CA ILE A 57 10.11 -24.32 11.07
C ILE A 57 10.05 -23.21 12.12
N LEU A 58 8.99 -23.18 12.92
CA LEU A 58 8.78 -22.17 13.96
C LEU A 58 9.90 -22.19 15.01
N LYS A 59 10.35 -23.37 15.44
CA LYS A 59 11.49 -23.52 16.35
C LYS A 59 12.75 -22.88 15.78
N ARG A 60 13.08 -23.14 14.51
CA ARG A 60 14.28 -22.58 13.86
C ARG A 60 14.27 -21.05 13.81
N ILE A 61 13.09 -20.46 13.61
CA ILE A 61 12.93 -18.99 13.65
C ILE A 61 13.15 -18.47 15.07
N MET A 62 12.51 -19.09 16.07
CA MET A 62 12.49 -18.58 17.45
C MET A 62 13.77 -18.86 18.25
N GLU A 63 14.46 -19.97 17.99
CA GLU A 63 15.63 -20.40 18.78
C GLU A 63 16.82 -19.44 18.70
N ARG A 64 16.89 -18.62 17.63
CA ARG A 64 17.95 -17.63 17.45
C ARG A 64 17.73 -16.38 18.29
N GLY A 65 16.50 -16.09 18.74
CA GLY A 65 16.18 -14.88 19.49
C GLY A 65 16.71 -13.60 18.80
N SER A 66 17.45 -12.78 19.55
CA SER A 66 18.11 -11.57 19.03
C SER A 66 19.57 -11.78 18.60
N SER A 67 20.05 -13.01 18.53
CA SER A 67 21.47 -13.30 18.22
C SER A 67 21.86 -13.03 16.76
N ALA A 68 20.88 -12.94 15.85
CA ALA A 68 21.08 -12.66 14.44
C ALA A 68 20.00 -11.71 13.90
N PRO A 69 20.27 -10.97 12.81
CA PRO A 69 19.25 -10.15 12.15
C PRO A 69 18.06 -10.99 11.69
N TRP A 70 16.85 -10.47 11.90
CA TRP A 70 15.60 -11.18 11.55
C TRP A 70 15.53 -11.55 10.06
N THR A 71 16.01 -10.69 9.17
CA THR A 71 16.04 -10.93 7.71
C THR A 71 16.85 -12.16 7.36
N GLN A 72 18.01 -12.34 8.01
CA GLN A 72 18.86 -13.50 7.82
C GLN A 72 18.17 -14.78 8.32
N ILE A 73 17.55 -14.72 9.51
CA ILE A 73 16.84 -15.87 10.09
C ILE A 73 15.71 -16.35 9.16
N LEU A 74 14.93 -15.41 8.61
CA LEU A 74 13.85 -15.75 7.67
C LEU A 74 14.39 -16.25 6.32
N GLN A 75 15.46 -15.66 5.79
CA GLN A 75 16.09 -16.16 4.57
C GLN A 75 16.59 -17.60 4.73
N GLU A 76 17.25 -17.92 5.84
CA GLU A 76 17.77 -19.26 6.15
C GLU A 76 16.64 -20.29 6.35
N THR A 77 15.50 -19.85 6.89
CA THR A 77 14.44 -20.78 7.30
C THR A 77 13.35 -20.96 6.24
N ILE A 78 12.80 -19.86 5.73
CA ILE A 78 11.68 -19.85 4.80
C ILE A 78 12.08 -19.43 3.39
N GLY A 79 13.31 -18.97 3.16
CA GLY A 79 13.80 -18.54 1.85
C GLY A 79 13.44 -17.09 1.48
N GLU A 80 12.81 -16.35 2.40
CA GLU A 80 12.33 -14.98 2.20
C GLU A 80 12.84 -14.05 3.31
N GLY A 81 13.94 -13.34 3.06
CA GLY A 81 14.54 -12.41 4.03
C GLY A 81 14.00 -10.98 3.98
N SER A 82 13.27 -10.59 2.94
CA SER A 82 12.62 -9.28 2.83
C SER A 82 11.16 -9.34 3.29
N LEU A 83 10.61 -8.17 3.63
CA LEU A 83 9.19 -8.04 3.97
C LEU A 83 8.34 -8.16 2.69
N ASN A 84 7.45 -9.15 2.63
CA ASN A 84 6.68 -9.47 1.43
C ASN A 84 5.16 -9.44 1.69
N GLY A 85 4.45 -8.54 1.00
CA GLY A 85 2.99 -8.39 1.09
C GLY A 85 2.19 -9.43 0.28
N GLU A 86 2.84 -10.26 -0.55
CA GLU A 86 2.16 -11.26 -1.37
C GLU A 86 1.42 -12.30 -0.53
N ALA A 87 1.96 -12.68 0.63
CA ALA A 87 1.33 -13.67 1.50
C ALA A 87 -0.02 -13.18 2.05
N LEU A 88 -0.11 -11.89 2.36
CA LEU A 88 -1.37 -11.24 2.75
C LEU A 88 -2.37 -11.28 1.58
N ARG A 89 -1.92 -10.99 0.36
CA ARG A 89 -2.77 -11.06 -0.85
C ARG A 89 -3.20 -12.48 -1.16
N ASP A 90 -2.33 -13.48 -1.04
CA ASP A 90 -2.68 -14.90 -1.22
C ASP A 90 -3.79 -15.33 -0.24
N TYR A 91 -3.72 -14.87 1.00
CA TYR A 91 -4.73 -15.18 2.02
C TYR A 91 -6.10 -14.59 1.65
N PHE A 92 -6.13 -13.30 1.28
CA PHE A 92 -7.36 -12.56 0.99
C PHE A 92 -7.83 -12.64 -0.47
N ARG A 93 -7.11 -13.34 -1.36
CA ARG A 93 -7.43 -13.40 -2.80
C ARG A 93 -8.90 -13.75 -3.11
N PRO A 94 -9.52 -14.77 -2.48
CA PRO A 94 -10.92 -15.09 -2.78
C PRO A 94 -11.88 -13.97 -2.38
N LEU A 95 -11.60 -13.27 -1.29
CA LEU A 95 -12.38 -12.12 -0.85
C LEU A 95 -12.17 -10.93 -1.81
N GLU A 96 -10.94 -10.69 -2.25
CA GLU A 96 -10.63 -9.65 -3.22
C GLU A 96 -11.35 -9.88 -4.56
N ASP A 97 -11.36 -11.11 -5.06
CA ASP A 97 -12.03 -11.48 -6.31
C ASP A 97 -13.56 -11.31 -6.20
N TRP A 98 -14.13 -11.72 -5.07
CA TRP A 98 -15.55 -11.52 -4.79
C TRP A 98 -15.92 -10.04 -4.68
N LEU A 99 -15.18 -9.26 -3.88
CA LEU A 99 -15.42 -7.82 -3.72
C LEU A 99 -15.31 -7.06 -5.04
N ARG A 100 -14.34 -7.42 -5.89
CA ARG A 100 -14.18 -6.80 -7.21
C ARG A 100 -15.42 -7.04 -8.07
N SER A 101 -15.92 -8.28 -8.09
CA SER A 101 -17.10 -8.66 -8.87
C SER A 101 -18.35 -7.95 -8.35
N GLU A 102 -18.49 -7.87 -7.03
CA GLU A 102 -19.65 -7.27 -6.37
C GLU A 102 -19.69 -5.75 -6.55
N ASN A 103 -18.55 -5.07 -6.38
CA ASN A 103 -18.45 -3.63 -6.62
C ASN A 103 -18.81 -3.25 -8.06
N LEU A 104 -18.43 -4.08 -9.04
CA LEU A 104 -18.82 -3.89 -10.44
C LEU A 104 -20.31 -4.14 -10.66
N ARG A 105 -20.90 -5.09 -9.93
CA ARG A 105 -22.32 -5.44 -10.03
C ARG A 105 -23.22 -4.34 -9.46
N THR A 106 -22.84 -3.73 -8.34
CA THR A 106 -23.64 -2.68 -7.68
C THR A 106 -23.28 -1.27 -8.15
N GLY A 107 -22.15 -1.11 -8.85
CA GLY A 107 -21.66 0.19 -9.29
C GLY A 107 -21.11 1.03 -8.14
N GLU A 108 -20.47 0.40 -7.15
CA GLU A 108 -19.88 1.12 -6.03
C GLU A 108 -18.80 2.11 -6.51
N TYR A 109 -18.80 3.29 -5.89
CA TYR A 109 -17.72 4.25 -6.07
C TYR A 109 -16.49 3.83 -5.25
N LEU A 110 -15.35 3.63 -5.92
CA LEU A 110 -14.09 3.25 -5.26
C LEU A 110 -13.24 4.47 -4.91
N GLY A 111 -12.88 4.59 -3.64
CA GLY A 111 -12.07 5.67 -3.11
C GLY A 111 -12.89 6.66 -2.28
N TRP A 112 -12.27 7.77 -1.92
CA TRP A 112 -12.90 8.83 -1.12
C TRP A 112 -12.64 10.18 -1.77
N SER A 113 -13.65 11.06 -1.78
CA SER A 113 -13.47 12.46 -2.14
C SER A 113 -12.96 13.21 -0.91
N TYR A 114 -11.90 14.00 -1.06
CA TYR A 114 -11.42 14.87 0.01
C TYR A 114 -12.25 16.17 0.00
N ASP A 115 -13.13 16.33 0.98
CA ASP A 115 -13.99 17.53 1.14
C ASP A 115 -13.29 18.68 1.91
N GLY A 116 -12.10 18.43 2.47
CA GLY A 116 -11.27 19.44 3.10
C GLY A 116 -11.68 19.89 4.50
N ASP A 117 -12.76 19.36 5.07
CA ASP A 117 -13.40 19.97 6.25
C ASP A 117 -13.29 19.17 7.55
N TYR A 118 -12.72 17.96 7.53
CA TYR A 118 -12.67 17.08 8.71
C TYR A 118 -11.92 17.65 9.92
N CYS A 119 -10.94 18.55 9.72
CA CYS A 119 -10.22 19.20 10.81
C CYS A 119 -10.64 20.65 11.05
N LYS A 120 -11.53 21.22 10.24
CA LYS A 120 -11.87 22.65 10.35
C LYS A 120 -12.48 22.98 11.70
N PHE A 121 -13.47 22.22 12.15
CA PHE A 121 -14.08 22.41 13.47
C PHE A 121 -13.09 22.25 14.62
N SER A 122 -12.17 21.29 14.55
CA SER A 122 -11.17 21.06 15.59
C SER A 122 -10.09 22.15 15.63
N ILE A 123 -9.69 22.70 14.48
CA ILE A 123 -8.67 23.76 14.36
C ILE A 123 -9.27 25.13 14.75
N GLU A 124 -10.51 25.42 14.34
CA GLU A 124 -11.25 26.63 14.74
C GLU A 124 -11.48 26.66 16.26
N THR A 125 -11.84 25.52 16.86
CA THR A 125 -12.02 25.40 18.32
C THR A 125 -10.70 25.60 19.09
N ALA A 126 -9.56 25.27 18.49
CA ALA A 126 -8.24 25.43 19.08
C ALA A 126 -7.62 26.83 18.85
N GLY A 127 -8.31 27.74 18.14
CA GLY A 127 -7.82 29.08 17.82
C GLY A 127 -6.59 29.12 16.92
N LEU A 128 -6.32 28.03 16.19
CA LEU A 128 -5.17 27.90 15.29
C LEU A 128 -5.58 28.35 13.87
N GLN A 129 -4.67 28.98 13.12
CA GLN A 129 -4.92 29.32 11.72
C GLN A 129 -4.92 28.05 10.85
N VAL A 130 -6.04 27.76 10.19
CA VAL A 130 -6.16 26.67 9.22
C VAL A 130 -5.38 27.05 7.95
N TYR A 131 -4.14 26.57 7.82
CA TYR A 131 -3.41 26.64 6.55
C TYR A 131 -3.53 25.29 5.82
N GLY A 132 -4.72 25.01 5.29
CA GLY A 132 -5.09 23.67 4.77
C GLY A 132 -5.96 23.71 3.53
N GLY A 133 -5.51 24.40 2.47
CA GLY A 133 -6.22 24.48 1.18
C GLY A 133 -5.39 24.06 -0.05
N PHE A 134 -4.18 23.52 0.12
CA PHE A 134 -3.25 23.34 -0.99
C PHE A 134 -3.48 22.11 -1.88
N TYR A 135 -4.32 21.15 -1.47
CA TYR A 135 -4.45 19.88 -2.21
C TYR A 135 -5.46 19.91 -3.37
N ASN A 136 -6.32 20.94 -3.46
CA ASN A 136 -7.32 21.05 -4.55
C ASN A 136 -7.26 22.36 -5.35
N ALA A 137 -6.28 23.24 -5.11
CA ALA A 137 -6.09 24.44 -5.92
C ALA A 137 -5.21 24.18 -7.15
N ALA A 138 -5.56 23.19 -7.96
CA ALA A 138 -5.21 23.23 -9.38
C ALA A 138 -6.26 24.11 -10.06
N SER A 139 -6.19 25.42 -9.84
CA SER A 139 -6.90 26.37 -10.69
C SER A 139 -6.37 26.16 -12.11
N ARG A 140 -7.10 25.40 -12.92
CA ARG A 140 -6.95 25.43 -14.37
C ARG A 140 -7.46 26.80 -14.84
N HIS A 141 -6.67 27.84 -14.62
CA HIS A 141 -6.77 29.06 -15.41
C HIS A 141 -6.25 28.70 -16.80
N PHE A 142 -7.14 28.13 -17.62
CA PHE A 142 -6.95 28.16 -19.07
C PHE A 142 -7.28 29.59 -19.49
N ASP A 143 -6.29 30.47 -19.36
CA ASP A 143 -6.45 31.87 -19.67
C ASP A 143 -6.58 32.02 -21.18
N ILE A 144 -7.83 32.17 -21.66
CA ILE A 144 -8.18 32.29 -23.09
C ILE A 144 -7.38 33.42 -23.75
N THR A 145 -6.96 34.43 -22.97
CA THR A 145 -6.10 35.53 -23.41
C THR A 145 -4.74 35.05 -23.94
N SER A 146 -4.19 33.96 -23.43
CA SER A 146 -2.90 33.41 -23.84
C SER A 146 -2.92 32.78 -25.25
N PHE A 147 -4.05 32.20 -25.65
CA PHE A 147 -4.21 31.67 -27.00
C PHE A 147 -4.28 32.76 -28.06
N PHE A 148 -5.03 33.83 -27.78
CA PHE A 148 -5.16 34.95 -28.72
C PHE A 148 -3.85 35.74 -28.86
N THR A 149 -3.06 35.88 -27.79
CA THR A 149 -1.75 36.53 -27.88
C THR A 149 -0.75 35.71 -28.69
N ILE A 150 -0.70 34.39 -28.51
CA ILE A 150 0.18 33.51 -29.31
C ILE A 150 -0.22 33.55 -30.79
N LEU A 151 -1.53 33.50 -31.09
CA LEU A 151 -2.02 33.56 -32.46
C LEU A 151 -1.65 34.92 -33.11
N LEU A 152 -1.87 36.03 -32.41
CA LEU A 152 -1.53 37.37 -32.89
C LEU A 152 -0.02 37.53 -33.14
N VAL A 153 0.84 37.01 -32.26
CA VAL A 153 2.29 37.07 -32.45
C VAL A 153 2.74 36.23 -33.65
N SER A 154 2.14 35.05 -33.86
CA SER A 154 2.44 34.22 -35.03
C SER A 154 2.01 34.87 -36.36
N VAL A 155 0.87 35.56 -36.36
CA VAL A 155 0.39 36.31 -37.55
C VAL A 155 1.26 37.54 -37.79
N LEU A 156 1.65 38.27 -36.73
CA LEU A 156 2.49 39.45 -36.88
C LEU A 156 3.89 39.08 -37.41
N THR A 157 4.48 38.00 -36.92
CA THR A 157 5.80 37.52 -37.38
C THR A 157 5.77 37.02 -38.82
N THR A 158 4.70 36.35 -39.25
CA THR A 158 4.54 35.94 -40.66
C THR A 158 4.31 37.13 -41.58
N ILE A 159 3.53 38.14 -41.18
CA ILE A 159 3.35 39.39 -41.95
C ILE A 159 4.67 40.16 -42.05
N LEU A 160 5.41 40.29 -40.95
CA LEU A 160 6.73 40.94 -40.95
C LEU A 160 7.74 40.18 -41.81
N ALA A 161 7.73 38.84 -41.77
CA ALA A 161 8.61 38.01 -42.60
C ALA A 161 8.25 38.07 -44.09
N MET A 162 6.96 38.20 -44.44
CA MET A 162 6.53 38.42 -45.82
C MET A 162 6.87 39.82 -46.34
N ARG A 163 6.95 40.83 -45.45
CA ARG A 163 7.32 42.21 -45.81
C ARG A 163 8.83 42.42 -45.98
N TRP A 164 9.65 41.49 -45.49
CA TRP A 164 11.12 41.48 -45.61
C TRP A 164 11.62 40.43 -46.63
N ARG A 165 10.75 40.03 -47.57
CA ARG A 165 11.09 39.38 -48.85
C ARG A 165 10.66 40.28 -49.99
#